data_AF-A0A3D1Z006-F1
#
_entry.id   AF-A0A3D1Z006-F1
#
_cell.length_a   1.000
_cell.length_b   1.000
_cell.length_c   1.000
_cell.angle_alpha   90.00
_cell.angle_beta   90.00
_cell.angle_gamma   90.00
#
_symmetry.space_group_name_H-M   'P 1'
#
loop_
_entity.id
_entity.type
_entity.pdbx_description
1 polymer ?
#
loop_
_entity_poly.entity_id
_entity_poly.type
_entity_poly.pdbx_seq_one_letter_code
_entity_poly.pdbx_strand_id
1 'polypeptide(L)'
;MAFGIERDELLRRQPQIAEFLKVEFEAAVIGFADAGYIRAYLPPFPPRIHSFVYPCDSREVIDLTEDLEFIRSVNALPGLPVEELAAASIRLAYAERGNDSAFLTRAGQEIAQLLKDEYEKARSIIRRISDAR
;
A
#
# COMPACT_ATOMS: atom_id res chain seq x y z
N MET A 1 7.69 -21.41 5.80
CA MET A 1 8.22 -22.29 6.85
C MET A 1 9.11 -23.34 6.20
N ALA A 2 10.42 -23.11 6.17
CA ALA A 2 11.40 -24.16 5.86
C ALA A 2 12.11 -24.48 7.19
N PHE A 3 12.21 -25.76 7.54
CA PHE A 3 12.88 -26.35 8.72
C PHE A 3 12.16 -26.44 10.07
N GLY A 4 10.95 -25.89 10.27
CA GLY A 4 10.20 -26.11 11.52
C GLY A 4 10.89 -25.56 12.79
N ILE A 5 11.86 -24.65 12.62
CA ILE A 5 12.55 -23.92 13.67
C ILE A 5 12.16 -22.45 13.53
N GLU A 6 11.92 -21.76 14.66
CA GLU A 6 11.65 -20.33 14.69
C GLU A 6 12.80 -19.50 14.08
N ARG A 7 12.48 -18.39 13.40
CA ARG A 7 13.46 -17.59 12.62
C ARG A 7 14.66 -17.17 13.45
N ASP A 8 14.42 -16.73 14.67
CA ASP A 8 15.47 -16.23 15.58
C ASP A 8 16.39 -17.35 16.08
N GLU A 9 15.87 -18.57 16.23
CA GLU A 9 16.66 -19.75 16.59
C GLU A 9 17.51 -20.24 15.40
N LEU A 10 16.97 -20.18 14.18
CA LEU A 10 17.71 -20.48 12.94
C LEU A 10 18.89 -19.50 12.76
N LEU A 11 18.67 -18.20 12.95
CA LEU A 11 19.70 -17.16 12.86
C LEU A 11 20.78 -17.30 13.94
N ARG A 12 20.42 -17.68 15.18
CA ARG A 12 21.39 -17.95 16.24
C ARG A 12 22.26 -19.18 15.94
N ARG A 13 21.68 -20.26 15.41
CA ARG A 13 22.42 -21.49 15.09
C ARG A 13 23.29 -21.38 13.85
N GLN A 14 22.84 -20.61 12.86
CA GLN A 14 23.52 -20.44 11.58
C GLN A 14 23.50 -18.96 11.16
N PRO A 15 24.38 -18.12 11.72
CA PRO A 15 24.43 -16.69 11.37
C PRO A 15 24.63 -16.45 9.87
N GLN A 16 25.43 -17.31 9.21
CA GLN A 16 25.68 -17.25 7.77
C GLN A 16 24.42 -17.43 6.91
N ILE A 17 23.35 -18.04 7.43
CA ILE A 17 22.08 -18.17 6.69
C ILE A 17 21.47 -16.81 6.35
N ALA A 18 21.74 -15.76 7.14
CA ALA A 18 21.29 -14.39 6.84
C ALA A 18 21.85 -13.88 5.49
N GLU A 19 23.04 -14.31 5.10
CA GLU A 19 23.67 -13.92 3.83
C GLU A 19 23.06 -14.65 2.62
N PHE A 20 22.47 -15.83 2.85
CA PHE A 20 21.86 -16.68 1.82
C PHE A 20 20.34 -16.47 1.67
N LEU A 21 19.67 -15.96 2.70
CA LEU A 21 18.24 -15.65 2.67
C LEU A 21 17.98 -14.31 1.98
N LYS A 22 18.00 -14.32 0.66
CA LYS A 22 17.57 -13.18 -0.14
C LYS A 22 16.09 -13.36 -0.47
N VAL A 23 15.26 -12.45 0.01
CA VAL A 23 13.89 -12.30 -0.49
C VAL A 23 13.95 -11.25 -1.58
N GLU A 24 13.68 -11.66 -2.81
CA GLU A 24 13.43 -10.74 -3.90
C GLU A 24 11.94 -10.41 -3.93
N PHE A 25 11.62 -9.12 -4.04
CA PHE A 25 10.27 -8.65 -4.25
C PHE A 25 10.30 -7.54 -5.29
N GLU A 26 9.21 -7.43 -6.05
CA GLU A 26 9.00 -6.32 -6.96
C GLU A 26 8.23 -5.22 -6.25
N ALA A 27 8.59 -3.97 -6.54
CA ALA A 27 7.91 -2.80 -6.01
C ALA A 27 7.48 -1.89 -7.17
N ALA A 28 6.29 -1.31 -7.04
CA ALA A 28 5.80 -0.29 -7.94
C ALA A 28 5.78 1.06 -7.22
N VAL A 29 6.21 2.10 -7.91
CA VAL A 29 6.15 3.47 -7.39
C VAL A 29 4.74 4.01 -7.64
N ILE A 30 4.03 4.32 -6.56
CA ILE A 30 2.66 4.87 -6.59
C ILE A 30 2.62 6.37 -6.29
N GLY A 31 3.72 6.93 -5.80
CA GLY A 31 3.86 8.34 -5.48
C GLY A 31 5.25 8.68 -4.94
N PHE A 32 5.49 9.97 -4.67
CA PHE A 32 6.72 10.46 -4.05
C PHE A 32 6.48 11.71 -3.21
N ALA A 33 7.35 11.93 -2.22
CA ALA A 33 7.36 13.17 -1.45
C ALA A 33 8.24 14.22 -2.15
N ASP A 34 7.72 15.43 -2.29
CA ASP A 34 8.43 16.59 -2.83
C ASP A 34 7.98 17.86 -2.13
N ALA A 35 8.94 18.66 -1.67
CA ALA A 35 8.69 19.88 -0.89
C ALA A 35 7.72 19.70 0.31
N GLY A 36 7.69 18.52 0.92
CA GLY A 36 6.80 18.21 2.05
C GLY A 36 5.39 17.76 1.68
N TYR A 37 5.12 17.55 0.39
CA TYR A 37 3.84 17.05 -0.11
C TYR A 37 4.02 15.68 -0.76
N ILE A 38 3.07 14.78 -0.52
CA ILE A 38 2.99 13.53 -1.27
C ILE A 38 2.27 13.80 -2.59
N ARG A 39 2.86 13.29 -3.67
CA ARG A 39 2.35 13.38 -5.04
C ARG A 39 2.04 11.97 -5.52
N ALA A 40 0.78 11.68 -5.77
CA ALA A 40 0.29 10.36 -6.17
C ALA A 40 0.52 10.01 -7.67
N TYR A 41 1.66 10.44 -8.21
CA TYR A 41 2.10 10.17 -9.59
C TYR A 41 3.59 9.84 -9.62
N LEU A 42 4.12 9.43 -10.78
CA LEU A 42 5.51 9.00 -10.90
C LEU A 42 6.51 10.15 -10.67
N PRO A 43 7.62 9.93 -9.95
CA PRO A 43 8.68 10.91 -9.79
C PRO A 43 9.37 11.20 -11.14
N PRO A 44 10.01 12.37 -11.31
CA PRO A 44 10.74 12.73 -12.53
C PRO A 44 11.98 11.85 -12.78
N PHE A 45 12.46 11.14 -11.76
CA PHE A 45 13.63 10.27 -11.82
C PHE A 45 13.36 8.94 -11.11
N PRO A 46 13.96 7.84 -11.56
CA PRO A 46 13.80 6.54 -10.91
C PRO A 46 14.38 6.52 -9.48
N PRO A 47 13.94 5.58 -8.63
CA PRO A 47 14.54 5.37 -7.31
C PRO A 47 16.05 5.06 -7.41
N ARG A 48 16.82 5.47 -6.40
CA ARG A 48 18.25 5.15 -6.34
C ARG A 48 18.45 3.66 -6.02
N ILE A 49 19.35 3.00 -6.75
CA ILE A 49 19.61 1.54 -6.67
C ILE A 49 20.03 1.09 -5.25
N HIS A 50 20.70 1.94 -4.47
CA HIS A 50 21.21 1.63 -3.14
C HIS A 50 20.42 2.28 -1.99
N SER A 51 19.16 2.62 -2.23
CA SER A 51 18.29 3.11 -1.15
C SER A 51 17.77 1.96 -0.30
N PHE A 52 17.75 2.15 1.01
CA PHE A 52 17.02 1.29 1.93
C PHE A 52 15.51 1.54 1.80
N VAL A 53 14.73 0.50 2.07
CA VAL A 53 13.27 0.56 2.11
C VAL A 53 12.82 0.48 3.57
N TYR A 54 11.88 1.33 3.94
CA TYR A 54 11.30 1.40 5.27
C TYR A 54 9.77 1.31 5.15
N PRO A 55 9.07 0.77 6.16
CA PRO A 55 7.62 0.90 6.22
C PRO A 55 7.26 2.39 6.36
N CYS A 56 6.15 2.79 5.73
CA CYS A 56 5.61 4.12 5.93
C CYS A 56 5.22 4.31 7.40
N ASP A 57 5.48 5.50 7.94
CA ASP A 57 4.93 5.89 9.23
C ASP A 57 3.44 6.29 9.13
N SER A 58 2.80 6.47 10.30
CA SER A 58 1.38 6.84 10.38
C SER A 58 1.06 8.12 9.59
N ARG A 59 1.96 9.11 9.63
CA ARG A 59 1.78 10.38 8.93
C ARG A 59 1.92 10.19 7.43
N GLU A 60 2.90 9.44 6.96
CA GLU A 60 3.09 9.15 5.53
C GLU A 60 1.89 8.38 4.96
N VAL A 61 1.31 7.45 5.74
CA VAL A 61 0.07 6.76 5.34
C VAL A 61 -1.08 7.76 5.22
N ILE A 62 -1.26 8.63 6.21
CA ILE A 62 -2.30 9.66 6.19
C ILE A 62 -2.11 10.60 5.01
N ASP A 63 -0.92 11.15 4.82
CA ASP A 63 -0.58 12.11 3.76
C ASP A 63 -0.77 11.50 2.36
N LEU A 64 -0.40 10.22 2.15
CA LEU A 64 -0.58 9.53 0.87
C LEU A 64 -2.05 9.25 0.55
N THR A 65 -2.88 9.10 1.59
CA THR A 65 -4.28 8.69 1.45
C THR A 65 -5.25 9.84 1.73
N GLU A 66 -4.77 11.08 1.79
CA GLU A 66 -5.64 12.25 1.89
C GLU A 66 -6.42 12.46 0.58
N ASP A 67 -5.81 12.11 -0.55
CA ASP A 67 -6.50 11.74 -1.80
C ASP A 67 -6.21 10.27 -2.13
N LEU A 68 -7.05 9.66 -2.94
CA LEU A 68 -6.91 8.27 -3.38
C LEU A 68 -6.45 8.18 -4.85
N GLU A 69 -5.82 9.24 -5.39
CA GLU A 69 -5.39 9.25 -6.79
C GLU A 69 -4.35 8.17 -7.10
N PHE A 70 -3.57 7.74 -6.08
CA PHE A 70 -2.58 6.67 -6.22
C PHE A 70 -3.19 5.36 -6.71
N ILE A 71 -4.50 5.16 -6.50
CA ILE A 71 -5.25 3.99 -6.98
C ILE A 71 -5.26 3.95 -8.50
N ARG A 72 -5.16 5.09 -9.21
CA ARG A 72 -5.00 5.10 -10.67
C ARG A 72 -3.68 4.46 -11.07
N SER A 73 -2.59 4.80 -10.37
CA SER A 73 -1.27 4.19 -10.58
C SER A 73 -1.31 2.69 -10.31
N VAL A 74 -1.99 2.27 -9.23
CA VAL A 74 -2.18 0.85 -8.91
C VAL A 74 -3.02 0.12 -9.98
N ASN A 75 -4.13 0.73 -10.44
CA ASN A 75 -5.03 0.11 -11.43
C ASN A 75 -4.37 -0.03 -12.81
N ALA A 76 -3.35 0.77 -13.10
CA ALA A 76 -2.55 0.66 -14.32
C ALA A 76 -1.53 -0.50 -14.28
N LEU A 77 -1.26 -1.08 -13.11
CA LEU A 77 -0.30 -2.18 -12.98
C LEU A 77 -0.94 -3.52 -13.39
N PRO A 78 -0.38 -4.21 -14.39
CA PRO A 78 -0.92 -5.49 -14.84
C PRO A 78 -0.69 -6.59 -13.79
N GLY A 79 -1.66 -7.51 -13.68
CA GLY A 79 -1.50 -8.74 -12.89
C GLY A 79 -1.65 -8.60 -11.38
N LEU A 80 -2.04 -7.42 -10.87
CA LEU A 80 -2.27 -7.21 -9.44
C LEU A 80 -3.77 -7.31 -9.09
N PRO A 81 -4.10 -7.81 -7.88
CA PRO A 81 -5.46 -7.76 -7.35
C PRO A 81 -5.80 -6.35 -6.86
N VAL A 82 -6.01 -5.42 -7.79
CA VAL A 82 -6.19 -3.98 -7.55
C VAL A 82 -7.26 -3.71 -6.50
N GLU A 83 -8.40 -4.39 -6.56
CA GLU A 83 -9.51 -4.16 -5.64
C GLU A 83 -9.18 -4.59 -4.20
N GLU A 84 -8.33 -5.60 -4.02
CA GLU A 84 -7.86 -5.99 -2.68
C GLU A 84 -6.82 -5.00 -2.17
N LEU A 85 -5.87 -4.59 -3.02
CA LEU A 85 -4.84 -3.64 -2.62
C LEU A 85 -5.45 -2.28 -2.24
N ALA A 86 -6.36 -1.77 -3.07
CA ALA A 86 -7.08 -0.52 -2.80
C ALA A 86 -7.87 -0.61 -1.48
N ALA A 87 -8.65 -1.67 -1.28
CA ALA A 87 -9.43 -1.84 -0.06
C ALA A 87 -8.51 -1.98 1.18
N ALA A 88 -7.41 -2.72 1.08
CA ALA A 88 -6.45 -2.87 2.16
C ALA A 88 -5.79 -1.54 2.54
N SER A 89 -5.36 -0.74 1.55
CA SER A 89 -4.78 0.58 1.78
C SER A 89 -5.77 1.55 2.45
N ILE A 90 -7.04 1.54 2.04
CA ILE A 90 -8.08 2.38 2.67
C ILE A 90 -8.35 1.93 4.11
N ARG A 91 -8.39 0.62 4.38
CA ARG A 91 -8.56 0.11 5.75
C ARG A 91 -7.40 0.48 6.67
N LEU A 92 -6.17 0.39 6.17
CA LEU A 92 -4.99 0.84 6.90
C LEU A 92 -5.11 2.34 7.23
N ALA A 93 -5.39 3.15 6.22
CA ALA A 93 -5.59 4.59 6.38
C ALA A 93 -6.73 4.97 7.34
N TYR A 94 -7.81 4.19 7.37
CA TYR A 94 -8.91 4.34 8.31
C TYR A 94 -8.47 4.06 9.75
N ALA A 95 -7.69 3.00 9.97
CA ALA A 95 -7.14 2.66 11.28
C ALA A 95 -6.14 3.72 11.78
N GLU A 96 -5.23 4.19 10.92
CA GLU A 96 -4.27 5.26 11.25
C GLU A 96 -4.96 6.59 11.61
N ARG A 97 -6.13 6.85 11.04
CA ARG A 97 -7.00 8.00 11.40
C ARG A 97 -7.89 7.76 12.62
N GLY A 98 -7.67 6.69 13.38
CA GLY A 98 -8.45 6.38 14.59
C GLY A 98 -9.88 5.97 14.30
N ASN A 99 -10.11 5.25 13.20
CA ASN A 99 -11.43 4.79 12.75
C ASN A 99 -12.39 5.95 12.42
N ASP A 100 -11.88 6.98 11.74
CA ASP A 100 -12.67 8.12 11.29
C ASP A 100 -13.68 7.72 10.19
N SER A 101 -14.95 7.65 10.57
CA SER A 101 -16.06 7.33 9.66
C SER A 101 -16.28 8.40 8.58
N ALA A 102 -15.86 9.65 8.81
CA ALA A 102 -15.93 10.72 7.82
C ALA A 102 -14.93 10.45 6.69
N PHE A 103 -13.68 10.12 7.02
CA PHE A 103 -12.71 9.62 6.05
C PHE A 103 -13.24 8.43 5.25
N LEU A 104 -13.77 7.39 5.91
CA LEU A 104 -14.24 6.20 5.21
C LEU A 104 -15.38 6.51 4.21
N THR A 105 -16.25 7.46 4.56
CA THR A 105 -17.32 7.94 3.68
C THR A 105 -16.77 8.71 2.49
N ARG A 106 -15.81 9.63 2.71
CA ARG A 106 -15.12 10.36 1.64
C ARG A 106 -14.40 9.40 0.69
N ALA A 107 -13.66 8.44 1.24
CA ALA A 107 -12.96 7.41 0.47
C ALA A 107 -13.92 6.61 -0.44
N GLY A 108 -15.09 6.21 0.07
CA GLY A 108 -16.09 5.51 -0.74
C GLY A 108 -16.63 6.34 -1.91
N GLN A 109 -16.88 7.65 -1.68
CA GLN A 109 -17.31 8.58 -2.73
C GLN A 109 -16.23 8.78 -3.78
N GLU A 110 -14.99 8.94 -3.35
CA GLU A 110 -13.85 9.14 -4.22
C GLU A 110 -13.58 7.90 -5.09
N ILE A 111 -13.65 6.69 -4.52
CA ILE A 111 -13.55 5.44 -5.30
C ILE A 111 -14.62 5.36 -6.38
N ALA A 112 -15.87 5.70 -6.04
CA ALA A 112 -16.97 5.69 -7.00
C ALA A 112 -16.72 6.68 -8.15
N GLN A 113 -16.05 7.81 -7.89
CA GLN A 113 -15.68 8.78 -8.90
C GLN A 113 -14.45 8.37 -9.72
N LEU A 114 -13.40 7.89 -9.07
CA LEU A 114 -12.14 7.48 -9.70
C LEU A 114 -12.34 6.33 -10.69
N LEU A 115 -13.19 5.37 -10.32
CA LEU A 115 -13.51 4.15 -11.06
C LEU A 115 -14.94 4.17 -11.63
N LYS A 116 -15.46 5.36 -11.97
CA LYS A 116 -16.83 5.53 -12.51
C LYS A 116 -17.15 4.66 -13.73
N ASP A 117 -16.14 4.42 -14.58
CA ASP A 117 -16.27 3.63 -15.80
C ASP A 117 -16.04 2.12 -15.53
N GLU A 118 -15.61 1.76 -14.31
CA GLU A 118 -15.32 0.40 -13.85
C GLU A 118 -16.20 0.04 -12.64
N TYR A 119 -17.52 0.21 -12.80
CA TYR A 119 -18.51 0.14 -11.72
C TYR A 119 -18.39 -1.10 -10.82
N GLU A 120 -18.20 -2.30 -11.39
CA GLU A 120 -18.08 -3.53 -10.60
C GLU A 120 -16.83 -3.54 -9.72
N LYS A 121 -15.70 -2.98 -10.19
CA LYS A 121 -14.49 -2.82 -9.38
C LYS A 121 -14.73 -1.84 -8.23
N ALA A 122 -15.31 -0.68 -8.54
CA ALA A 122 -15.64 0.34 -7.53
C ALA A 122 -16.53 -0.25 -6.44
N ARG A 123 -17.59 -0.96 -6.83
CA ARG A 123 -18.52 -1.63 -5.93
C ARG A 123 -17.84 -2.70 -5.08
N SER A 124 -16.95 -3.48 -5.67
CA SER A 124 -16.15 -4.50 -4.95
C SER A 124 -15.29 -3.88 -3.84
N ILE A 125 -14.58 -2.79 -4.16
CA ILE A 125 -13.76 -2.05 -3.19
C ILE A 125 -14.62 -1.46 -2.08
N ILE A 126 -15.70 -0.74 -2.44
CA ILE A 126 -16.60 -0.10 -1.46
C ILE A 126 -17.20 -1.12 -0.49
N ARG A 127 -17.57 -2.31 -0.98
CA ARG A 127 -18.07 -3.38 -0.11
C ARG A 127 -17.01 -3.83 0.90
N ARG A 128 -15.77 -4.05 0.44
CA ARG A 128 -14.66 -4.53 1.28
C ARG A 128 -14.15 -3.52 2.31
N ILE A 129 -14.31 -2.23 2.06
CA ILE A 129 -13.97 -1.19 3.05
C ILE A 129 -15.12 -0.98 4.05
N SER A 130 -16.36 -1.31 3.67
CA SER A 130 -17.51 -1.25 4.58
C SER A 130 -17.45 -2.34 5.66
N ASP A 131 -16.86 -3.50 5.34
CA ASP A 131 -16.61 -4.59 6.28
C ASP A 131 -15.59 -4.21 7.39
N ALA A 132 -14.94 -3.05 7.29
CA ALA A 132 -14.01 -2.53 8.29
C ALA A 132 -14.66 -1.69 9.40
N ARG A 133 -15.97 -1.43 9.29
CA ARG A 133 -16.76 -0.74 10.31
C ARG A 133 -17.08 -1.61 11.52
#